data_AF-A0A7Y3M120-F1
#
_entry.id   AF-A0A7Y3M120-F1
#
_cell.length_a   1.000
_cell.length_b   1.000
_cell.length_c   1.000
_cell.angle_alpha   90.00
_cell.angle_beta   90.00
_cell.angle_gamma   90.00
#
_symmetry.space_group_name_H-M   'P 1'
#
loop_
_entity.id
_entity.type
_entity.pdbx_description
1 polymer ?
#
loop_
_entity_poly.entity_id
_entity_poly.type
_entity_poly.pdbx_seq_one_letter_code
_entity_poly.pdbx_strand_id
1 'polypeptide(L)'
;MLDDLLVVGFDLETQTEVHIGDRPLEQWRALGYGARETVVCFYCWRGIDAPVGTKVALLARGRIGGLVRPHFAHPAGTAPPGGHSRETVWHINAKHRLARWAHTRHNVTRVRMEQWTEDRDRRADVYVILDDGAQLALEAQRELITDELWQARHRDYAAAGVRDVWFMRPDTRIPHVLFAEGTPAWTLYHREGEAEARLGQPHARGSQWWSKDLHLYAPHHPPCPGDEIVRERFLLEELGLDATGVSFPPTMHERLPQQAARVYQEAGEARNQHEQRERRRRERAARQPRSRPWEPTPLPPVRPVPRPASGEPVCEVCHRPLAEPLVRYGRHLLC
;
A
#
# COMPACT_ATOMS: atom_id res chain seq x y z
N MET A 1 -17.70 12.09 -10.12
CA MET A 1 -17.46 13.01 -8.99
C MET A 1 -16.85 14.27 -9.56
N LEU A 2 -17.55 15.42 -9.47
CA LEU A 2 -16.96 16.70 -9.85
C LEU A 2 -15.90 17.03 -8.80
N ASP A 3 -14.64 17.01 -9.22
CA ASP A 3 -13.52 17.47 -8.40
C ASP A 3 -13.67 18.98 -8.18
N ASP A 4 -14.02 19.35 -6.95
CA ASP A 4 -14.13 20.74 -6.53
C ASP A 4 -12.72 21.37 -6.50
N LEU A 5 -12.52 22.42 -7.31
CA LEU A 5 -11.33 23.27 -7.32
C LEU A 5 -11.50 24.34 -6.26
N LEU A 6 -10.80 24.26 -5.13
CA LEU A 6 -10.87 25.30 -4.09
C LEU A 6 -9.51 25.90 -3.81
N VAL A 7 -9.53 27.20 -3.48
CA VAL A 7 -8.34 27.94 -3.07
C VAL A 7 -8.17 27.81 -1.56
N VAL A 8 -6.94 27.66 -1.09
CA VAL A 8 -6.57 27.71 0.34
C VAL A 8 -6.32 29.16 0.74
N GLY A 9 -6.81 29.55 1.92
CA GLY A 9 -6.53 30.87 2.48
C GLY A 9 -5.24 30.90 3.30
N PHE A 10 -4.61 32.06 3.36
CA PHE A 10 -3.51 32.38 4.26
C PHE A 10 -3.85 33.67 4.99
N ASP A 11 -3.94 33.61 6.31
CA ASP A 11 -4.19 34.77 7.15
C ASP A 11 -2.87 35.47 7.47
N LEU A 12 -2.69 36.67 6.92
CA LEU A 12 -1.50 37.49 7.06
C LEU A 12 -1.30 38.01 8.49
N GLU A 13 -2.34 38.08 9.31
CA GLU A 13 -2.20 38.56 10.70
C GLU A 13 -1.63 37.46 11.60
N THR A 14 -2.19 36.26 11.50
CA THR A 14 -1.74 35.11 12.29
C THR A 14 -0.56 34.39 11.65
N GLN A 15 -0.23 34.70 10.39
CA GLN A 15 0.78 34.00 9.59
C GLN A 15 0.49 32.49 9.46
N THR A 16 -0.79 32.14 9.37
CA THR A 16 -1.23 30.74 9.28
C THR A 16 -2.09 30.48 8.05
N GLU A 17 -1.98 29.28 7.50
CA GLU A 17 -2.95 28.73 6.56
C GLU A 17 -4.32 28.59 7.22
N VAL A 18 -5.37 28.91 6.47
CA VAL A 18 -6.76 28.83 6.92
C VAL A 18 -7.62 28.13 5.89
N HIS A 19 -8.53 27.30 6.36
CA HIS A 19 -9.54 26.64 5.55
C HIS A 19 -10.90 27.29 5.76
N ILE A 20 -11.74 27.30 4.71
CA ILE A 20 -13.07 27.93 4.76
C ILE A 20 -13.96 27.34 5.88
N GLY A 21 -13.69 26.09 6.27
CA GLY A 21 -14.39 25.40 7.35
C GLY A 21 -13.94 25.76 8.76
N ASP A 22 -12.80 26.45 8.94
CA ASP A 22 -12.26 26.70 10.29
C ASP A 22 -13.04 27.79 11.05
N ARG A 23 -13.84 28.62 10.35
CA ARG A 23 -14.69 29.68 10.93
C ARG A 23 -15.99 29.85 10.14
N PRO A 24 -17.03 30.48 10.72
CA PRO A 24 -18.23 30.87 9.99
C PRO A 24 -17.91 31.75 8.77
N LEU A 25 -18.73 31.63 7.71
CA LEU A 25 -18.50 32.29 6.42
C LEU A 25 -18.45 33.82 6.54
N GLU A 26 -19.26 34.39 7.43
CA GLU A 26 -19.33 35.83 7.70
C GLU A 26 -18.01 36.36 8.28
N GLN A 27 -17.33 35.57 9.12
CA GLN A 27 -16.02 35.94 9.65
C GLN A 27 -14.98 35.94 8.52
N TRP A 28 -15.03 34.96 7.62
CA TRP A 28 -14.14 34.96 6.45
C TRP A 28 -14.39 36.11 5.50
N ARG A 29 -15.65 36.52 5.30
CA ARG A 29 -15.98 37.72 4.51
C ARG A 29 -15.40 38.98 5.12
N ALA A 30 -15.39 39.11 6.46
CA ALA A 30 -14.79 40.25 7.15
C ALA A 30 -13.26 40.29 7.02
N LEU A 31 -12.61 39.14 6.84
CA LEU A 31 -11.15 39.01 6.69
C LEU A 31 -10.69 39.01 5.22
N GLY A 32 -11.60 38.76 4.28
CA GLY A 32 -11.31 38.60 2.86
C GLY A 32 -11.36 39.90 2.03
N TYR A 33 -11.47 39.73 0.72
CA TYR A 33 -11.51 40.78 -0.29
C TYR A 33 -12.61 41.83 -0.04
N GLY A 34 -12.25 43.11 -0.16
CA GLY A 34 -13.18 44.24 0.06
C GLY A 34 -13.49 44.56 1.51
N ALA A 35 -12.81 43.90 2.46
CA ALA A 35 -12.92 44.17 3.90
C ALA A 35 -11.52 44.38 4.50
N ARG A 36 -11.06 43.51 5.41
CA ARG A 36 -9.71 43.64 6.01
C ARG A 36 -8.60 43.13 5.11
N GLU A 37 -8.91 42.27 4.13
CA GLU A 37 -7.96 41.72 3.16
C GLU A 37 -6.74 41.02 3.79
N THR A 38 -6.92 40.48 5.00
CA THR A 38 -5.88 39.74 5.72
C THR A 38 -5.83 38.29 5.26
N VAL A 39 -6.93 37.73 4.77
CA VAL A 39 -6.98 36.37 4.20
C VAL A 39 -6.76 36.44 2.69
N VAL A 40 -5.59 35.98 2.26
CA VAL A 40 -5.16 35.95 0.85
C VAL A 40 -5.04 34.53 0.33
N CYS A 41 -4.96 34.37 -0.99
CA CYS A 41 -4.67 33.09 -1.62
C CYS A 41 -3.29 32.60 -1.17
N PHE A 42 -3.26 31.45 -0.52
CA PHE A 42 -2.03 30.81 -0.06
C PHE A 42 -1.06 30.56 -1.21
N TYR A 43 -1.55 30.00 -2.32
CA TYR A 43 -0.73 29.66 -3.48
C TYR A 43 -0.12 30.89 -4.14
N CYS A 44 -0.89 31.96 -4.30
CA CYS A 44 -0.36 33.24 -4.82
C CYS A 44 0.66 33.85 -3.87
N TRP A 45 0.37 33.84 -2.56
CA TRP A 45 1.25 34.43 -1.55
C TRP A 45 2.58 33.68 -1.43
N ARG A 46 2.56 32.35 -1.49
CA ARG A 46 3.77 31.49 -1.45
C ARG A 46 4.55 31.44 -2.76
N GLY A 47 4.01 32.03 -3.81
CA GLY A 47 4.64 32.09 -5.12
C GLY A 47 4.62 30.79 -5.90
N ILE A 48 3.56 29.98 -5.73
CA ILE A 48 3.40 28.70 -6.43
C ILE A 48 2.98 28.94 -7.89
N ASP A 49 1.93 29.75 -8.09
CA ASP A 49 1.39 30.10 -9.41
C ASP A 49 1.51 31.60 -9.72
N ALA A 50 2.23 32.35 -8.87
CA ALA A 50 2.47 33.79 -8.99
C ALA A 50 3.87 34.12 -8.41
N PRO A 51 4.40 35.35 -8.55
CA PRO A 51 5.59 35.76 -7.80
C PRO A 51 5.37 35.65 -6.28
N VAL A 52 6.42 35.28 -5.54
CA VAL A 52 6.37 35.21 -4.06
C VAL A 52 5.92 36.55 -3.47
N GLY A 53 5.00 36.49 -2.51
CA GLY A 53 4.42 37.67 -1.87
C GLY A 53 3.25 38.29 -2.64
N THR A 54 2.76 37.66 -3.71
CA THR A 54 1.57 38.15 -4.43
C THR A 54 0.33 38.06 -3.55
N LYS A 55 -0.20 39.23 -3.15
CA LYS A 55 -1.43 39.32 -2.33
C LYS A 55 -2.66 39.27 -3.23
N VAL A 56 -3.38 38.15 -3.18
CA VAL A 56 -4.72 38.05 -3.78
C VAL A 56 -5.72 37.81 -2.65
N ALA A 57 -6.36 38.87 -2.16
CA ALA A 57 -7.37 38.73 -1.12
C ALA A 57 -8.53 37.84 -1.61
N LEU A 58 -8.97 36.91 -0.75
CA LEU A 58 -9.94 35.88 -1.14
C LEU A 58 -11.38 36.31 -0.88
N LEU A 59 -12.28 35.87 -1.75
CA LEU A 59 -13.72 35.89 -1.53
C LEU A 59 -14.15 34.61 -0.83
N ALA A 60 -14.84 34.75 0.31
CA ALA A 60 -15.53 33.66 0.96
C ALA A 60 -16.95 33.49 0.36
N ARG A 61 -17.14 32.44 -0.45
CA ARG A 61 -18.38 32.14 -1.18
C ARG A 61 -19.09 30.95 -0.56
N GLY A 62 -20.42 30.92 -0.69
CA GLY A 62 -21.25 29.84 -0.14
C GLY A 62 -21.89 28.93 -1.19
N ARG A 63 -21.67 29.14 -2.49
CA ARG A 63 -22.32 28.34 -3.56
C ARG A 63 -21.35 28.00 -4.70
N ILE A 64 -21.27 26.71 -5.07
CA ILE A 64 -20.53 26.20 -6.24
C ILE A 64 -21.52 25.44 -7.12
N GLY A 65 -21.68 25.83 -8.39
CA GLY A 65 -22.60 25.15 -9.31
C GLY A 65 -24.06 25.04 -8.80
N GLY A 66 -24.51 26.02 -8.01
CA GLY A 66 -25.85 26.02 -7.39
C GLY A 66 -25.96 25.27 -6.06
N LEU A 67 -24.97 24.44 -5.68
CA LEU A 67 -24.93 23.74 -4.40
C LEU A 67 -24.34 24.65 -3.31
N VAL A 68 -24.95 24.65 -2.12
CA VAL A 68 -24.45 25.43 -0.97
C VAL A 68 -23.19 24.74 -0.42
N ARG A 69 -22.02 25.24 -0.82
CA ARG A 69 -20.70 24.79 -0.36
C ARG A 69 -19.80 26.00 -0.11
N PRO A 70 -19.45 26.29 1.16
CA PRO A 70 -18.45 27.27 1.50
C PRO A 70 -17.12 27.00 0.78
N HIS A 71 -16.51 28.03 0.19
CA HIS A 71 -15.17 27.97 -0.35
C HIS A 71 -14.52 29.36 -0.46
N PHE A 72 -13.19 29.38 -0.58
CA PHE A 72 -12.49 30.57 -1.05
C PHE A 72 -12.38 30.59 -2.57
N ALA A 73 -12.46 31.80 -3.13
CA ALA A 73 -12.27 32.05 -4.55
C ALA A 73 -11.50 33.35 -4.77
N HIS A 74 -10.79 33.44 -5.89
CA HIS A 74 -10.28 34.72 -6.34
C HIS A 74 -11.44 35.65 -6.76
N PRO A 75 -11.31 36.96 -6.52
CA PRO A 75 -12.06 37.97 -7.24
C PRO A 75 -11.94 37.79 -8.76
N ALA A 76 -12.94 38.27 -9.49
CA ALA A 76 -12.91 38.20 -10.95
C ALA A 76 -11.70 38.97 -11.49
N GLY A 77 -10.92 38.34 -12.37
CA GLY A 77 -9.75 38.97 -13.02
C GLY A 77 -8.49 39.03 -12.16
N THR A 78 -8.48 38.53 -10.92
CA THR A 78 -7.29 38.56 -10.04
C THR A 78 -6.56 37.23 -9.92
N ALA A 79 -7.05 36.19 -10.59
CA ALA A 79 -6.36 34.91 -10.66
C ALA A 79 -5.09 35.01 -11.53
N PRO A 80 -4.02 34.27 -11.20
CA PRO A 80 -2.83 34.22 -12.04
C PRO A 80 -3.15 33.66 -13.44
N PRO A 81 -2.36 34.02 -14.48
CA PRO A 81 -2.54 33.50 -15.84
C PRO A 81 -2.50 31.96 -15.84
N GLY A 82 -3.57 31.32 -16.34
CA GLY A 82 -3.72 29.86 -16.32
C GLY A 82 -4.49 29.31 -15.10
N GLY A 83 -4.77 30.13 -14.10
CA GLY A 83 -5.40 29.72 -12.84
C GLY A 83 -4.48 28.85 -11.98
N HIS A 84 -4.99 28.37 -10.85
CA HIS A 84 -4.28 27.35 -10.07
C HIS A 84 -4.39 25.99 -10.75
N SER A 85 -3.36 25.16 -10.57
CA SER A 85 -3.40 23.75 -10.98
C SER A 85 -4.64 23.05 -10.40
N ARG A 86 -5.16 22.03 -11.11
CA ARG A 86 -6.40 21.34 -10.72
C ARG A 86 -6.20 20.43 -9.51
N GLU A 87 -5.89 21.01 -8.37
CA GLU A 87 -5.85 20.34 -7.09
C GLU A 87 -7.26 20.24 -6.51
N THR A 88 -7.60 19.06 -5.98
CA THR A 88 -8.94 18.81 -5.44
C THR A 88 -9.03 19.25 -3.98
N VAL A 89 -10.23 19.60 -3.52
CA VAL A 89 -10.50 19.83 -2.08
C VAL A 89 -9.96 18.72 -1.20
N TRP A 90 -10.15 17.46 -1.62
CA TRP A 90 -9.69 16.33 -0.83
C TRP A 90 -8.17 16.36 -0.69
N HIS A 91 -7.44 16.58 -1.78
CA HIS A 91 -5.97 16.58 -1.79
C HIS A 91 -5.42 17.71 -0.94
N ILE A 92 -5.95 18.92 -1.12
CA ILE A 92 -5.64 20.09 -0.31
C ILE A 92 -5.85 19.81 1.18
N ASN A 93 -7.04 19.34 1.55
CA ASN A 93 -7.37 19.09 2.96
C ASN A 93 -6.55 17.94 3.56
N ALA A 94 -6.22 16.94 2.74
CA ALA A 94 -5.33 15.86 3.14
C ALA A 94 -3.95 16.41 3.53
N LYS A 95 -3.34 17.26 2.69
CA LYS A 95 -2.03 17.87 2.98
C LYS A 95 -2.05 18.70 4.25
N HIS A 96 -3.02 19.60 4.39
CA HIS A 96 -3.11 20.43 5.60
C HIS A 96 -3.36 19.58 6.86
N ARG A 97 -4.19 18.54 6.76
CA ARG A 97 -4.43 17.61 7.87
C ARG A 97 -3.15 16.89 8.26
N LEU A 98 -2.41 16.35 7.29
CA LEU A 98 -1.14 15.66 7.51
C LEU A 98 -0.07 16.60 8.08
N ALA A 99 0.05 17.82 7.55
CA ALA A 99 0.99 18.82 8.04
C ALA A 99 0.69 19.23 9.49
N ARG A 100 -0.58 19.48 9.82
CA ARG A 100 -1.02 19.79 11.19
C ARG A 100 -0.75 18.62 12.12
N TRP A 101 -1.10 17.40 11.71
CA TRP A 101 -0.81 16.20 12.48
C TRP A 101 0.68 16.04 12.76
N ALA A 102 1.53 16.13 11.73
CA ALA A 102 2.98 16.03 11.88
C ALA A 102 3.53 17.09 12.85
N HIS A 103 3.02 18.33 12.81
CA HIS A 103 3.40 19.39 13.75
C HIS A 103 3.13 19.06 15.22
N THR A 104 2.17 18.18 15.52
CA THR A 104 1.84 17.80 16.89
C THR A 104 2.69 16.63 17.42
N ARG A 105 3.55 16.04 16.59
CA ARG A 105 4.43 14.95 17.02
C ARG A 105 5.65 15.52 17.73
N HIS A 106 6.01 14.95 18.88
CA HIS A 106 7.04 15.49 19.77
C HIS A 106 8.46 15.43 19.19
N ASN A 107 8.72 14.48 18.29
CA ASN A 107 10.00 14.25 17.64
C ASN A 107 10.11 14.96 16.27
N VAL A 108 9.13 15.81 15.89
CA VAL A 108 9.16 16.55 14.63
C VAL A 108 9.74 17.95 14.86
N THR A 109 10.83 18.27 14.15
CA THR A 109 11.50 19.57 14.25
C THR A 109 11.03 20.56 13.20
N ARG A 110 10.59 20.08 12.03
CA ARG A 110 10.12 20.94 10.93
C ARG A 110 9.08 20.23 10.08
N VAL A 111 8.07 20.99 9.64
CA VAL A 111 7.13 20.57 8.59
C VAL A 111 6.98 21.67 7.55
N ARG A 112 6.94 21.32 6.27
CA ARG A 112 6.71 22.22 5.14
C ARG A 112 5.81 21.53 4.12
N MET A 113 4.79 22.21 3.62
CA MET A 113 4.00 21.73 2.49
C MET A 113 4.65 22.12 1.16
N GLU A 114 4.44 21.30 0.12
CA GLU A 114 4.94 21.53 -1.25
C GLU A 114 6.46 21.77 -1.35
N GLN A 115 7.24 21.07 -0.51
CA GLN A 115 8.69 21.25 -0.46
C GLN A 115 9.38 20.41 -1.54
N TRP A 116 10.18 21.07 -2.38
CA TRP A 116 11.08 20.39 -3.30
C TRP A 116 12.22 19.70 -2.55
N THR A 117 12.63 18.52 -3.01
CA THR A 117 13.91 17.93 -2.65
C THR A 117 15.05 18.85 -3.09
N GLU A 118 16.24 18.68 -2.51
CA GLU A 118 17.40 19.54 -2.81
C GLU A 118 17.73 19.58 -4.30
N ASP A 119 17.70 18.41 -4.95
CA ASP A 119 17.94 18.25 -6.39
C ASP A 119 16.76 18.69 -7.27
N ARG A 120 15.62 19.05 -6.66
CA ARG A 120 14.37 19.47 -7.32
C ARG A 120 13.73 18.44 -8.24
N ASP A 121 14.10 17.18 -8.12
CA ASP A 121 13.46 16.09 -8.88
C ASP A 121 12.07 15.74 -8.35
N ARG A 122 11.80 15.99 -7.06
CA ARG A 122 10.54 15.68 -6.41
C ARG A 122 10.05 16.81 -5.53
N ARG A 123 8.72 16.95 -5.45
CA ARG A 123 8.02 17.88 -4.58
C ARG A 123 7.11 17.09 -3.66
N ALA A 124 7.43 17.08 -2.38
CA ALA A 124 6.63 16.42 -1.36
C ALA A 124 5.39 17.26 -1.04
N ASP A 125 4.24 16.60 -0.98
CA ASP A 125 2.98 17.16 -0.51
C ASP A 125 3.14 17.73 0.91
N VAL A 126 3.70 16.93 1.83
CA VAL A 126 4.14 17.36 3.16
C VAL A 126 5.51 16.79 3.45
N TYR A 127 6.48 17.67 3.68
CA TYR A 127 7.84 17.32 4.04
C TYR A 127 8.09 17.53 5.52
N VAL A 128 8.68 16.53 6.18
CA VAL A 128 8.89 16.48 7.62
C VAL A 128 10.36 16.21 7.91
N ILE A 129 10.92 16.92 8.90
CA ILE A 129 12.23 16.62 9.47
C ILE A 129 12.02 16.23 10.93
N LEU A 130 12.60 15.10 11.33
CA LEU A 130 12.59 14.60 12.69
C LEU A 130 13.77 15.15 13.51
N ASP A 131 13.79 14.89 14.81
CA ASP A 131 14.86 15.31 15.74
C ASP A 131 16.18 14.56 15.52
N ASP A 132 16.11 13.32 15.05
CA ASP A 132 17.25 12.51 14.61
C ASP A 132 17.78 12.90 13.21
N GLY A 133 17.14 13.87 12.55
CA GLY A 133 17.50 14.36 11.22
C GLY A 133 16.91 13.56 10.07
N ALA A 134 16.14 12.49 10.33
CA ALA A 134 15.44 11.77 9.28
C ALA A 134 14.44 12.67 8.57
N GLN A 135 14.33 12.47 7.25
CA GLN A 135 13.49 13.28 6.38
C GLN A 135 12.38 12.40 5.79
N LEU A 136 11.13 12.87 5.91
CA LEU A 136 9.97 12.14 5.42
C LEU A 136 9.20 12.98 4.40
N ALA A 137 8.65 12.32 3.38
CA ALA A 137 7.67 12.87 2.45
C ALA A 137 6.31 12.17 2.67
N LEU A 138 5.33 12.86 3.23
CA LEU A 138 3.96 12.36 3.36
C LEU A 138 3.18 12.76 2.11
N GLU A 139 2.71 11.77 1.37
CA GLU A 139 2.08 11.91 0.06
C GLU A 139 0.58 11.64 0.14
N ALA A 140 -0.24 12.57 -0.32
CA ALA A 140 -1.69 12.44 -0.34
C ALA A 140 -2.18 12.06 -1.75
N GLN A 141 -2.37 10.76 -1.99
CA GLN A 141 -2.67 10.25 -3.32
C GLN A 141 -4.17 10.16 -3.58
N ARG A 142 -4.66 10.99 -4.50
CA ARG A 142 -6.09 11.10 -4.89
C ARG A 142 -6.57 9.97 -5.80
N GLU A 143 -5.71 9.54 -6.72
CA GLU A 143 -6.05 8.69 -7.86
C GLU A 143 -5.14 7.46 -7.89
N LEU A 144 -5.50 6.43 -8.65
CA LEU A 144 -4.61 5.29 -8.82
C LEU A 144 -3.31 5.76 -9.51
N ILE A 145 -2.18 5.54 -8.84
CA ILE A 145 -0.84 5.72 -9.42
C ILE A 145 -0.41 4.38 -10.04
N THR A 146 0.27 4.41 -11.19
CA THR A 146 0.81 3.18 -11.79
C THR A 146 1.99 2.67 -10.98
N ASP A 147 2.27 1.38 -11.08
CA ASP A 147 3.38 0.77 -10.33
C ASP A 147 4.72 1.40 -10.75
N GLU A 148 4.94 1.65 -12.04
CA GLU A 148 6.17 2.27 -12.55
C GLU A 148 6.35 3.70 -12.07
N LEU A 149 5.27 4.49 -12.03
CA LEU A 149 5.32 5.87 -11.59
C LEU A 149 5.55 5.96 -10.09
N TRP A 150 4.91 5.10 -9.30
CA TRP A 150 5.17 5.01 -7.87
C TRP A 150 6.63 4.61 -7.60
N GLN A 151 7.14 3.56 -8.27
CA GLN A 151 8.52 3.11 -8.10
C GLN A 151 9.54 4.20 -8.49
N ALA A 152 9.28 4.95 -9.55
CA ALA A 152 10.11 6.09 -9.93
C ALA A 152 10.13 7.15 -8.80
N ARG A 153 8.97 7.52 -8.25
CA ARG A 153 8.89 8.47 -7.13
C ARG A 153 9.59 7.95 -5.88
N HIS A 154 9.38 6.68 -5.54
CA HIS A 154 10.01 6.03 -4.40
C HIS A 154 11.54 6.05 -4.51
N ARG A 155 12.09 5.70 -5.68
CA ARG A 155 13.54 5.74 -5.92
C ARG A 155 14.12 7.14 -5.82
N ASP A 156 13.41 8.15 -6.35
CA ASP A 156 13.91 9.53 -6.30
C ASP A 156 13.90 10.07 -4.88
N TYR A 157 12.89 9.74 -4.08
CA TYR A 157 12.92 10.06 -2.65
C TYR A 157 14.04 9.33 -1.92
N ALA A 158 14.21 8.04 -2.16
CA ALA A 158 15.29 7.26 -1.56
C ALA A 158 16.69 7.80 -1.93
N ALA A 159 16.88 8.23 -3.19
CA ALA A 159 18.12 8.85 -3.65
C ALA A 159 18.42 10.18 -2.95
N ALA A 160 17.36 10.95 -2.63
CA ALA A 160 17.45 12.18 -1.85
C ALA A 160 17.56 11.96 -0.33
N GLY A 161 17.64 10.70 0.14
CA GLY A 161 17.65 10.38 1.58
C GLY A 161 16.32 10.67 2.28
N VAL A 162 15.21 10.74 1.53
CA VAL A 162 13.86 11.00 2.04
C VAL A 162 13.05 9.72 2.04
N ARG A 163 12.38 9.41 3.16
CA ARG A 163 11.43 8.28 3.25
C ARG A 163 10.02 8.75 2.88
N ASP A 164 9.44 8.17 1.85
CA ASP A 164 8.07 8.44 1.44
C ASP A 164 7.04 7.61 2.21
N VAL A 165 5.91 8.23 2.54
CA VAL A 165 4.77 7.60 3.22
C VAL A 165 3.49 7.99 2.50
N TRP A 166 2.70 7.00 2.08
CA TRP A 166 1.58 7.24 1.18
C TRP A 166 0.23 7.11 1.88
N PHE A 167 -0.57 8.17 1.76
CA PHE A 167 -1.94 8.28 2.22
C PHE A 167 -2.89 8.35 1.03
N MET A 168 -3.60 7.26 0.80
CA MET A 168 -4.56 7.11 -0.29
C MET A 168 -5.90 7.72 0.08
N ARG A 169 -6.58 8.29 -0.91
CA ARG A 169 -7.99 8.67 -0.78
C ARG A 169 -8.86 7.42 -0.56
N PRO A 170 -9.93 7.50 0.26
CA PRO A 170 -10.92 6.43 0.34
C PRO A 170 -11.40 6.01 -1.05
N ASP A 171 -11.63 4.71 -1.23
CA ASP A 171 -12.02 4.08 -2.50
C ASP A 171 -10.95 4.09 -3.61
N THR A 172 -9.76 4.64 -3.34
CA THR A 172 -8.62 4.51 -4.25
C THR A 172 -7.99 3.13 -4.07
N ARG A 173 -7.74 2.46 -5.19
CA ARG A 173 -6.99 1.20 -5.19
C ARG A 173 -5.55 1.47 -4.79
N ILE A 174 -5.03 0.67 -3.86
CA ILE A 174 -3.62 0.75 -3.49
C ILE A 174 -2.82 -0.04 -4.53
N PRO A 175 -1.78 0.57 -5.13
CA PRO A 175 -0.90 -0.14 -6.05
C PRO A 175 -0.24 -1.31 -5.32
N HIS A 176 -0.25 -2.49 -5.94
CA HIS A 176 0.30 -3.70 -5.31
C HIS A 176 1.81 -3.59 -5.10
N VAL A 177 2.48 -2.75 -5.89
CA VAL A 177 3.92 -2.51 -5.77
C VAL A 177 4.33 -1.94 -4.42
N LEU A 178 3.46 -1.16 -3.74
CA LEU A 178 3.77 -0.65 -2.39
C LEU A 178 4.03 -1.83 -1.45
N PHE A 179 3.16 -2.84 -1.50
CA PHE A 179 3.26 -4.03 -0.66
C PHE A 179 4.43 -4.93 -1.07
N ALA A 180 4.67 -5.09 -2.38
CA ALA A 180 5.81 -5.85 -2.87
C ALA A 180 7.16 -5.27 -2.42
N GLU A 181 7.23 -3.94 -2.24
CA GLU A 181 8.42 -3.19 -1.82
C GLU A 181 8.47 -3.00 -0.30
N GLY A 182 7.59 -3.68 0.46
CA GLY A 182 7.57 -3.57 1.91
C GLY A 182 7.11 -2.21 2.43
N THR A 183 6.50 -1.38 1.58
CA THR A 183 6.04 -0.04 1.95
C THR A 183 4.59 -0.07 2.45
N PRO A 184 4.33 0.42 3.67
CA PRO A 184 2.97 0.51 4.18
C PRO A 184 2.18 1.58 3.43
N ALA A 185 0.88 1.31 3.24
CA ALA A 185 -0.04 2.24 2.59
C ALA A 185 -1.23 2.50 3.51
N TRP A 186 -1.54 3.76 3.71
CA TRP A 186 -2.61 4.22 4.59
C TRP A 186 -3.79 4.72 3.75
N THR A 187 -5.02 4.55 4.22
CA THR A 187 -6.16 5.32 3.69
C THR A 187 -6.43 6.49 4.61
N LEU A 188 -6.47 7.72 4.11
CA LEU A 188 -6.72 8.93 4.92
C LEU A 188 -8.17 9.40 4.84
N TYR A 189 -8.83 9.42 5.99
CA TYR A 189 -10.18 9.97 6.19
C TYR A 189 -10.06 11.38 6.79
N HIS A 190 -9.70 12.35 5.94
CA HIS A 190 -9.27 13.68 6.40
C HIS A 190 -10.33 14.46 7.20
N ARG A 191 -11.62 14.19 7.00
CA ARG A 191 -12.71 14.89 7.70
C ARG A 191 -12.85 14.37 9.13
N GLU A 192 -12.77 13.06 9.26
CA GLU A 192 -12.85 12.28 10.49
C GLU A 192 -11.57 12.42 11.30
N GLY A 193 -10.45 12.76 10.67
CA GLY A 193 -9.15 12.78 11.33
C GLY A 193 -8.65 11.38 11.64
N GLU A 194 -9.01 10.42 10.79
CA GLU A 194 -8.65 9.01 10.93
C GLU A 194 -7.73 8.57 9.79
N ALA A 195 -6.90 7.57 10.07
CA ALA A 195 -6.16 6.84 9.06
C ALA A 195 -6.39 5.33 9.25
N GLU A 196 -6.51 4.63 8.13
CA GLU A 196 -6.74 3.18 8.10
C GLU A 196 -5.49 2.47 7.61
N ALA A 197 -4.99 1.52 8.41
CA ALA A 197 -3.97 0.58 7.99
C ALA A 197 -4.61 -0.67 7.38
N ARG A 198 -3.86 -1.33 6.50
CA ARG A 198 -4.25 -2.61 5.90
C ARG A 198 -3.31 -3.69 6.39
N LEU A 199 -3.83 -4.66 7.13
CA LEU A 199 -3.07 -5.80 7.64
C LEU A 199 -3.35 -7.03 6.78
N GLY A 200 -2.32 -7.80 6.48
CA GLY A 200 -2.46 -9.11 5.86
C GLY A 200 -2.95 -10.12 6.89
N GLN A 201 -3.99 -10.89 6.56
CA GLN A 201 -4.38 -12.04 7.38
C GLN A 201 -3.23 -13.08 7.42
N PRO A 202 -3.12 -13.87 8.50
CA PRO A 202 -2.20 -15.00 8.55
C PRO A 202 -2.31 -15.92 7.33
N HIS A 203 -1.17 -16.27 6.73
CA HIS A 203 -1.14 -17.23 5.64
C HIS A 203 -1.66 -18.61 6.08
N ALA A 204 -2.26 -19.35 5.15
CA ALA A 204 -2.69 -20.71 5.39
C ALA A 204 -1.49 -21.62 5.77
N ARG A 205 -1.65 -22.37 6.86
CA ARG A 205 -0.60 -23.27 7.39
C ARG A 205 -0.56 -24.59 6.62
N GLY A 206 0.32 -24.67 5.63
CA GLY A 206 0.61 -25.90 4.89
C GLY A 206 1.41 -26.93 5.70
N SER A 207 1.79 -28.04 5.05
CA SER A 207 2.74 -28.98 5.62
C SER A 207 4.09 -28.27 5.85
N GLN A 208 4.66 -28.45 7.04
CA GLN A 208 5.94 -27.83 7.41
C GLN A 208 5.94 -26.29 7.41
N TRP A 209 4.79 -25.64 7.62
CA TRP A 209 4.70 -24.18 7.75
C TRP A 209 5.69 -23.60 8.78
N TRP A 210 5.99 -24.35 9.84
CA TRP A 210 6.97 -24.00 10.88
C TRP A 210 8.44 -23.90 10.39
N SER A 211 8.70 -24.23 9.13
CA SER A 211 10.01 -24.09 8.48
C SER A 211 10.11 -22.87 7.55
N LYS A 212 9.02 -22.13 7.41
CA LYS A 212 8.91 -20.93 6.56
C LYS A 212 9.10 -19.66 7.40
N ASP A 213 9.02 -18.50 6.76
CA ASP A 213 8.99 -17.23 7.47
C ASP A 213 7.74 -17.15 8.36
N LEU A 214 7.97 -17.15 9.67
CA LEU A 214 6.91 -17.25 10.67
C LEU A 214 6.13 -15.95 10.83
N HIS A 215 6.69 -14.80 10.43
CA HIS A 215 6.00 -13.52 10.45
C HIS A 215 4.73 -13.54 9.58
N LEU A 216 4.75 -14.27 8.47
CA LEU A 216 3.64 -14.38 7.53
C LEU A 216 2.44 -15.18 8.08
N TYR A 217 2.62 -15.89 9.19
CA TYR A 217 1.56 -16.69 9.82
C TYR A 217 0.92 -15.98 11.03
N ALA A 218 1.23 -14.69 11.22
CA ALA A 218 0.54 -13.75 12.09
C ALA A 218 -0.10 -12.63 11.24
N PRO A 219 -1.05 -11.85 11.79
CA PRO A 219 -1.45 -10.60 11.15
C PRO A 219 -0.23 -9.71 10.96
N HIS A 220 0.00 -9.22 9.74
CA HIS A 220 1.24 -8.54 9.41
C HIS A 220 1.03 -7.26 8.59
N HIS A 221 1.99 -6.35 8.70
CA HIS A 221 2.01 -5.06 8.04
C HIS A 221 3.41 -4.77 7.51
N PRO A 222 3.58 -4.45 6.21
CA PRO A 222 2.54 -4.42 5.17
C PRO A 222 1.97 -5.82 4.84
N PRO A 223 0.80 -5.91 4.19
CA PRO A 223 0.23 -7.18 3.73
C PRO A 223 1.05 -7.75 2.56
N CYS A 224 1.04 -9.07 2.36
CA CYS A 224 1.60 -9.69 1.17
C CYS A 224 0.67 -9.57 -0.05
N PRO A 225 1.22 -9.60 -1.28
CA PRO A 225 0.40 -9.68 -2.48
C PRO A 225 -0.53 -10.90 -2.47
N GLY A 226 -1.84 -10.65 -2.53
CA GLY A 226 -2.88 -11.68 -2.55
C GLY A 226 -3.49 -12.01 -1.19
N ASP A 227 -3.02 -11.39 -0.11
CA ASP A 227 -3.61 -11.56 1.22
C ASP A 227 -5.07 -11.15 1.27
N GLU A 228 -5.83 -11.84 2.12
CA GLU A 228 -7.06 -11.27 2.65
C GLU A 228 -6.70 -10.10 3.58
N ILE A 229 -7.31 -8.94 3.35
CA ILE A 229 -6.95 -7.70 4.03
C ILE A 229 -7.89 -7.42 5.20
N VAL A 230 -7.34 -7.22 6.39
CA VAL A 230 -8.02 -6.61 7.53
C VAL A 230 -7.76 -5.11 7.51
N ARG A 231 -8.82 -4.33 7.70
CA ARG A 231 -8.75 -2.86 7.78
C ARG A 231 -8.91 -2.42 9.22
N GLU A 232 -7.97 -1.63 9.70
CA GLU A 232 -8.03 -1.08 11.05
C GLU A 232 -7.88 0.44 11.00
N ARG A 233 -8.86 1.13 11.58
CA ARG A 233 -8.92 2.59 11.63
C ARG A 233 -8.41 3.08 12.97
N PHE A 234 -7.62 4.13 12.91
CA PHE A 234 -7.03 4.80 14.07
C PHE A 234 -7.31 6.29 13.98
N LEU A 235 -7.44 6.95 15.13
CA LEU A 235 -7.37 8.40 15.14
C LEU A 235 -5.96 8.79 14.72
N LEU A 236 -5.85 9.74 13.79
CA LEU A 236 -4.57 10.19 13.26
C LEU A 236 -3.67 10.70 14.41
N GLU A 237 -4.26 11.32 15.43
CA GLU A 237 -3.53 11.80 16.60
C GLU A 237 -2.91 10.70 17.49
N GLU A 238 -3.40 9.46 17.40
CA GLU A 238 -2.84 8.31 18.12
C GLU A 238 -1.66 7.67 17.38
N LEU A 239 -1.50 7.97 16.08
CA LEU A 239 -0.42 7.42 15.27
C LEU A 239 0.92 8.09 15.56
N GLY A 240 1.98 7.29 15.60
CA GLY A 240 3.35 7.77 15.68
C GLY A 240 3.88 8.22 14.32
N LEU A 241 4.98 8.97 14.36
CA LEU A 241 5.77 9.29 13.17
C LEU A 241 7.24 9.16 13.56
N ASP A 242 7.99 8.31 12.86
CA ASP A 242 9.41 8.06 13.12
C ASP A 242 10.18 7.87 11.81
N ALA A 243 11.47 7.55 11.88
CA ALA A 243 12.35 7.42 10.71
C ALA A 243 11.87 6.34 9.71
N THR A 244 11.03 5.40 10.16
CA THR A 244 10.43 4.37 9.29
C THR A 244 9.11 4.82 8.65
N GLY A 245 8.56 5.95 9.07
CA GLY A 245 7.31 6.52 8.58
C GLY A 245 6.25 6.58 9.68
N VAL A 246 5.00 6.27 9.32
CA VAL A 246 3.89 6.24 10.29
C VAL A 246 3.96 4.96 11.11
N SER A 247 3.95 5.11 12.43
CA SER A 247 3.91 3.97 13.36
C SER A 247 2.56 3.82 14.05
N PHE A 248 2.28 2.59 14.45
CA PHE A 248 1.02 2.22 15.08
C PHE A 248 0.89 2.80 16.51
N PRO A 249 -0.34 2.93 17.03
CA PRO A 249 -0.53 3.31 18.42
C PRO A 249 0.04 2.23 19.37
N PRO A 250 0.35 2.56 20.63
CA PRO A 250 0.97 1.62 21.57
C PRO A 250 0.23 0.28 21.71
N THR A 251 -1.11 0.33 21.72
CA THR A 251 -1.97 -0.86 21.80
C THR A 251 -1.72 -1.85 20.65
N MET A 252 -1.46 -1.35 19.45
CA MET A 252 -1.14 -2.15 18.28
C MET A 252 0.31 -2.65 18.29
N HIS A 253 1.25 -1.82 18.76
CA HIS A 253 2.64 -2.24 18.99
C HIS A 253 2.77 -3.35 20.03
N GLU A 254 1.84 -3.46 20.98
CA GLU A 254 1.81 -4.59 21.90
C GLU A 254 1.13 -5.82 21.27
N ARG A 255 0.01 -5.62 20.56
CA ARG A 255 -0.81 -6.71 20.04
C ARG A 255 -0.14 -7.51 18.92
N LEU A 256 0.47 -6.86 17.93
CA LEU A 256 1.06 -7.54 16.77
C LEU A 256 2.24 -8.45 17.18
N PRO A 257 3.22 -8.00 17.99
CA PRO A 257 4.30 -8.86 18.47
C PRO A 257 3.80 -10.01 19.36
N GLN A 258 2.76 -9.79 20.17
CA GLN A 258 2.16 -10.89 20.95
C GLN A 258 1.55 -11.96 20.05
N GLN A 259 0.87 -11.57 18.98
CA GLN A 259 0.34 -12.52 17.98
C GLN A 259 1.47 -13.25 17.27
N ALA A 260 2.52 -12.55 16.83
CA ALA A 260 3.71 -13.15 16.25
C ALA A 260 4.37 -14.15 17.22
N ALA A 261 4.55 -13.79 18.49
CA ALA A 261 5.15 -14.66 19.51
C ALA A 261 4.37 -15.97 19.70
N ARG A 262 3.03 -15.94 19.65
CA ARG A 262 2.21 -17.16 19.69
C ARG A 262 2.48 -18.07 18.49
N VAL A 263 2.61 -17.49 17.30
CA VAL A 263 2.94 -18.23 16.08
C VAL A 263 4.33 -18.87 16.17
N TYR A 264 5.32 -18.17 16.73
CA TYR A 264 6.65 -18.75 16.99
C TYR A 264 6.60 -19.93 17.96
N GLN A 265 5.82 -19.83 19.03
CA GLN A 265 5.63 -20.91 19.99
C GLN A 265 4.98 -22.14 19.33
N GLU A 266 3.87 -21.93 18.61
CA GLU A 266 3.16 -22.98 17.89
C GLU A 266 4.03 -23.64 16.81
N ALA A 267 4.88 -22.86 16.13
CA ALA A 267 5.82 -23.38 15.15
C ALA A 267 6.86 -24.31 15.81
N GLY A 268 7.39 -23.91 16.97
CA GLY A 268 8.30 -24.74 17.76
C GLY A 268 7.65 -26.06 18.18
N GLU A 269 6.42 -26.02 18.67
CA GLU A 269 5.64 -27.22 19.01
C GLU A 269 5.40 -28.12 17.79
N ALA A 270 4.96 -27.55 16.67
CA ALA A 270 4.68 -28.30 15.45
C ALA A 270 5.95 -28.98 14.89
N ARG A 271 7.09 -28.29 14.94
CA ARG A 271 8.40 -28.84 14.58
C ARG A 271 8.78 -30.02 15.47
N ASN A 272 8.71 -29.84 16.79
CA ASN A 272 9.01 -30.89 17.76
C ASN A 272 8.13 -32.13 17.55
N GLN A 273 6.83 -31.94 17.32
CA GLN A 273 5.91 -33.03 17.03
C GLN A 273 6.26 -33.76 15.71
N HIS A 274 6.65 -33.02 14.66
CA HIS A 274 7.08 -33.64 13.40
C HIS A 274 8.35 -34.47 13.57
N GLU A 275 9.36 -33.94 14.27
CA GLU A 275 10.61 -34.66 14.54
C GLU A 275 10.37 -35.92 15.38
N GLN A 276 9.46 -35.87 16.36
CA GLN A 276 9.04 -37.05 17.12
C GLN A 276 8.33 -38.09 16.25
N ARG A 277 7.44 -37.67 15.33
CA ARG A 277 6.78 -38.59 14.39
C ARG A 277 7.78 -39.26 13.45
N GLU A 278 8.71 -38.51 12.90
CA GLU A 278 9.76 -39.04 12.02
C GLU A 278 10.70 -40.00 12.77
N ARG A 279 11.06 -39.69 14.02
CA ARG A 279 11.82 -40.61 14.88
C ARG A 279 11.06 -41.92 15.09
N ARG A 280 9.79 -41.86 15.48
CA ARG A 280 8.94 -43.06 15.66
C ARG A 280 8.80 -43.85 14.37
N ARG A 281 8.70 -43.18 13.21
CA ARG A 281 8.64 -43.83 11.89
C ARG A 281 9.93 -44.58 11.57
N ARG A 282 11.09 -43.96 11.83
CA ARG A 282 12.41 -44.59 11.65
C ARG A 282 12.60 -45.80 12.59
N GLU A 283 12.21 -45.67 13.85
CA GLU A 283 12.26 -46.76 14.82
C GLU A 283 11.36 -47.93 14.41
N ARG A 284 10.13 -47.65 13.92
CA ARG A 284 9.23 -48.68 13.38
C ARG A 284 9.80 -49.36 12.14
N ALA A 285 10.38 -48.60 11.22
CA ALA A 285 11.01 -49.14 10.01
C ALA A 285 12.24 -50.01 10.36
N ALA A 286 12.99 -49.65 11.39
CA ALA A 286 14.12 -50.44 11.88
C ALA A 286 13.69 -51.74 12.60
N ARG A 287 12.53 -51.74 13.27
CA ARG A 287 11.95 -52.92 13.93
C ARG A 287 11.20 -53.84 12.97
N GLN A 288 10.73 -53.34 11.83
CA GLN A 288 10.15 -54.21 10.82
C GLN A 288 11.25 -55.17 10.35
N PRO A 289 11.04 -56.50 10.48
CA PRO A 289 11.98 -57.45 9.93
C PRO A 289 12.15 -57.10 8.46
N ARG A 290 13.40 -56.99 8.00
CA ARG A 290 13.70 -56.82 6.57
C ARG A 290 12.87 -57.87 5.86
N SER A 291 11.87 -57.43 5.10
CA SER A 291 11.11 -58.32 4.24
C SER A 291 12.15 -59.15 3.50
N ARG A 292 11.94 -60.48 3.43
CA ARG A 292 12.80 -61.37 2.64
C ARG A 292 13.10 -60.65 1.32
N PRO A 293 14.36 -60.67 0.85
CA PRO A 293 14.72 -60.08 -0.44
C PRO A 293 13.61 -60.41 -1.41
N TRP A 294 12.97 -59.39 -1.97
CA TRP A 294 11.89 -59.62 -2.91
C TRP A 294 12.50 -60.46 -4.03
N GLU A 295 12.22 -61.75 -4.04
CA GLU A 295 12.50 -62.61 -5.15
C GLU A 295 11.49 -62.19 -6.21
N PRO A 296 11.94 -61.60 -7.35
CA PRO A 296 11.02 -61.28 -8.41
C PRO A 296 10.31 -62.57 -8.77
N THR A 297 8.99 -62.64 -8.50
CA THR A 297 8.17 -63.73 -9.03
C THR A 297 8.38 -63.68 -10.53
N PRO A 298 8.90 -64.75 -11.16
CA PRO A 298 9.14 -64.74 -12.60
C PRO A 298 7.83 -64.33 -13.25
N LEU A 299 7.87 -63.22 -13.99
CA LEU A 299 6.70 -62.74 -14.70
C LEU A 299 6.17 -63.92 -15.52
N PRO A 300 4.86 -64.23 -15.44
CA PRO A 300 4.31 -65.29 -16.28
C PRO A 300 4.69 -64.96 -17.73
N PRO A 301 5.09 -65.97 -18.54
CA PRO A 301 5.47 -65.75 -19.92
C PRO A 301 4.40 -64.91 -20.58
N VAL A 302 4.80 -63.75 -21.11
CA VAL A 302 3.90 -62.83 -21.79
C VAL A 302 3.22 -63.65 -22.89
N ARG A 303 1.93 -63.97 -22.70
CA ARG A 303 1.18 -64.67 -23.73
C ARG A 303 1.21 -63.77 -24.96
N PRO A 304 1.71 -64.24 -26.12
CA PRO A 304 1.67 -63.45 -27.33
C PRO A 304 0.21 -63.06 -27.58
N VAL A 305 -0.04 -61.75 -27.63
CA VAL A 305 -1.36 -61.23 -27.99
C VAL A 305 -1.62 -61.72 -29.41
N PRO A 306 -2.67 -62.53 -29.66
CA PRO A 306 -2.94 -63.01 -31.00
C PRO A 306 -3.14 -61.82 -31.94
N ARG A 307 -2.46 -61.86 -33.10
CA ARG A 307 -2.60 -60.84 -34.13
C ARG A 307 -4.10 -60.72 -34.49
N PRO A 308 -4.69 -59.53 -34.44
CA PRO A 308 -6.05 -59.33 -34.95
C PRO A 308 -6.10 -59.78 -36.41
N ALA A 309 -7.07 -60.62 -36.76
CA ALA A 309 -7.23 -61.13 -38.13
C ALA A 309 -7.71 -60.06 -39.13
N SER A 310 -7.99 -58.83 -38.65
CA SER A 310 -8.64 -57.76 -39.40
C SER A 310 -7.74 -57.01 -40.39
N GLY A 311 -6.45 -57.35 -40.54
CA GLY A 311 -5.53 -56.64 -41.43
C GLY A 311 -5.18 -55.22 -40.96
N GLU A 312 -5.58 -54.85 -39.74
CA GLU A 312 -5.24 -53.56 -39.15
C GLU A 312 -3.74 -53.49 -38.79
N PRO A 313 -3.07 -52.35 -39.03
CA PRO A 313 -1.67 -52.17 -38.66
C PRO A 313 -1.50 -52.24 -37.13
N VAL A 314 -0.60 -53.12 -36.68
CA VAL A 314 -0.30 -53.33 -35.26
C VAL A 314 1.14 -52.92 -34.91
N CYS A 315 1.35 -52.57 -33.65
CA CYS A 315 2.67 -52.25 -33.11
C CYS A 315 3.58 -53.47 -33.17
N GLU A 316 4.81 -53.30 -33.67
CA GLU A 316 5.80 -54.37 -33.80
C GLU A 316 6.27 -54.93 -32.46
N VAL A 317 6.20 -54.13 -31.39
CA VAL A 317 6.68 -54.49 -30.05
C VAL A 317 5.60 -55.18 -29.21
N CYS A 318 4.39 -54.60 -29.16
CA CYS A 318 3.33 -55.09 -28.25
C CYS A 318 2.16 -55.78 -28.97
N HIS A 319 2.15 -55.78 -30.31
CA HIS A 319 1.12 -56.39 -31.17
C HIS A 319 -0.31 -55.89 -30.99
N ARG A 320 -0.50 -54.72 -30.36
CA ARG A 320 -1.81 -54.04 -30.28
C ARG A 320 -2.01 -53.09 -31.48
N PRO A 321 -3.26 -52.80 -31.89
CA PRO A 321 -3.56 -51.88 -33.00
C PRO A 321 -2.88 -50.52 -32.84
N LEU A 322 -2.36 -49.97 -33.95
CA LEU A 322 -1.83 -48.62 -34.02
C LEU A 322 -2.95 -47.65 -34.40
N ALA A 323 -2.99 -46.49 -33.73
CA ALA A 323 -3.75 -45.37 -34.25
C ALA A 323 -3.14 -44.92 -35.58
N GLU A 324 -3.96 -44.46 -36.53
CA GLU A 324 -3.57 -44.11 -37.90
C GLU A 324 -2.30 -43.21 -38.00
N PRO A 325 -2.10 -42.17 -37.16
CA PRO A 325 -0.89 -41.34 -37.21
C PRO A 325 0.41 -42.09 -36.85
N LEU A 326 0.29 -43.22 -36.14
CA LEU A 326 1.41 -44.01 -35.64
C LEU A 326 1.79 -45.18 -36.57
N VAL A 327 0.95 -45.48 -37.58
CA VAL A 327 1.16 -46.60 -38.50
C VAL A 327 2.50 -46.51 -39.22
N ARG A 328 2.88 -45.31 -39.68
CA ARG A 328 4.18 -45.08 -40.35
C ARG A 328 5.41 -45.33 -39.48
N TYR A 329 5.25 -45.33 -38.15
CA TYR A 329 6.35 -45.55 -37.22
C TYR A 329 6.45 -47.00 -36.75
N GLY A 330 5.46 -47.85 -37.04
CA GLY A 330 5.44 -49.26 -36.65
C GLY A 330 5.33 -49.53 -35.14
N ARG A 331 5.25 -48.51 -34.29
CA ARG A 331 5.23 -48.65 -32.82
C ARG A 331 4.46 -47.54 -32.08
N HIS A 332 4.03 -47.82 -30.84
CA HIS A 332 3.51 -46.78 -29.93
C HIS A 332 4.65 -45.90 -29.40
N LEU A 333 4.32 -44.68 -28.95
CA LEU A 333 5.33 -43.75 -28.41
C LEU A 333 5.99 -44.24 -27.11
N LEU A 334 5.33 -45.14 -26.38
CA LEU A 334 5.75 -45.64 -25.06
C LEU A 334 5.99 -47.16 -25.05
N CYS A 335 6.01 -47.80 -26.23
CA CYS A 335 6.46 -49.18 -26.40
C CYS A 335 7.86 -49.17 -27.00
#